data_AF-A0A354CLP7-F1
#
_entry.id   AF-A0A354CLP7-F1
#
_cell.length_a   1.000
_cell.length_b   1.000
_cell.length_c   1.000
_cell.angle_alpha   90.00
_cell.angle_beta   90.00
_cell.angle_gamma   90.00
#
_symmetry.space_group_name_H-M   'P 1'
#
loop_
_entity.id
_entity.type
_entity.pdbx_description
1 polymer ?
#
loop_
_entity_poly.entity_id
_entity_poly.type
_entity_poly.pdbx_seq_one_letter_code
_entity_poly.pdbx_strand_id
1 'polypeptide(L)' 'WSHIFKICKKYLSHIQNSVFEGEISVVQLTKMKQELEPYINSRLDSVVIFKSRQQKWLDKELWGQQDDLTDFIL' A
#
# COMPACT_ATOMS: atom_id res chain seq x y z
N TRP A 1 9.66 -10.58 -2.24
CA TRP A 1 9.49 -9.21 -2.77
C TRP A 1 8.48 -9.13 -3.93
N SER A 2 8.70 -9.79 -5.08
CA SER A 2 7.81 -9.66 -6.26
C SER A 2 6.34 -10.06 -6.01
N HIS A 3 6.08 -11.06 -5.15
CA HIS A 3 4.73 -11.47 -4.77
C HIS A 3 3.99 -10.39 -3.98
N ILE A 4 4.59 -9.91 -2.86
CA ILE A 4 4.02 -8.85 -2.02
C ILE A 4 3.73 -7.60 -2.87
N PHE A 5 4.68 -7.18 -3.70
CA PHE A 5 4.50 -6.03 -4.59
C PHE A 5 3.29 -6.20 -5.52
N LYS A 6 3.19 -7.35 -6.21
CA LYS A 6 2.08 -7.64 -7.13
C LYS A 6 0.73 -7.68 -6.42
N ILE A 7 0.69 -8.26 -5.21
CA ILE A 7 -0.52 -8.33 -4.40
C ILE A 7 -0.94 -6.91 -3.98
N CYS A 8 -0.04 -6.11 -3.39
CA CYS A 8 -0.36 -4.74 -3.01
C CYS A 8 -0.83 -3.90 -4.21
N LYS A 9 -0.14 -4.02 -5.36
CA LYS A 9 -0.48 -3.31 -6.61
C LYS A 9 -1.84 -3.71 -7.21
N LYS A 10 -2.37 -4.89 -6.87
CA LYS A 10 -3.72 -5.32 -7.28
C LYS A 10 -4.83 -4.55 -6.55
N TYR A 11 -4.55 -4.04 -5.35
CA TYR A 11 -5.55 -3.40 -4.48
C TYR A 11 -5.31 -1.91 -4.26
N LEU A 12 -4.07 -1.44 -4.40
CA LEU A 12 -3.64 -0.09 -4.05
C LEU A 12 -2.67 0.44 -5.11
N SER A 13 -2.55 1.76 -5.19
CA SER A 13 -1.56 2.46 -6.01
C SER A 13 -0.19 2.41 -5.35
N HIS A 14 0.84 2.11 -6.13
CA HIS A 14 2.24 2.11 -5.68
C HIS A 14 2.79 3.54 -5.72
N ILE A 15 3.33 4.03 -4.60
CA ILE A 15 3.81 5.43 -4.51
C ILE A 15 5.30 5.56 -4.13
N GLN A 16 5.88 4.55 -3.47
CA GLN A 16 7.32 4.46 -3.18
C GLN A 16 7.71 2.98 -3.01
N ASN A 17 9.01 2.66 -3.06
CA ASN A 17 9.61 1.32 -2.87
C ASN A 17 8.73 0.24 -2.19
N SER A 18 8.25 0.47 -0.97
CA SER A 18 7.40 -0.47 -0.23
C SER A 18 6.16 0.19 0.36
N VAL A 19 5.70 1.28 -0.26
CA VAL A 19 4.54 2.08 0.19
C VAL A 19 3.47 2.08 -0.90
N PHE A 20 2.24 1.79 -0.46
CA PHE A 20 1.06 1.73 -1.31
C PHE A 20 -0.09 2.47 -0.64
N GLU A 21 -0.96 3.07 -1.44
CA GLU A 21 -2.09 3.85 -0.97
C GLU A 21 -3.28 3.77 -1.92
N GLY A 22 -4.46 4.09 -1.41
CA GLY A 22 -5.68 4.11 -2.19
C GLY A 22 -6.90 3.76 -1.38
N GLU A 23 -8.05 3.92 -2.03
CA GLU A 23 -9.32 3.49 -1.45
C GLU A 23 -9.47 1.99 -1.56
N ILE A 24 -9.87 1.36 -0.45
CA ILE A 24 -10.07 -0.08 -0.39
C ILE A 24 -11.27 -0.39 0.49
N SER A 25 -12.19 -1.21 -0.01
CA SER A 25 -13.31 -1.68 0.81
C SER A 25 -12.81 -2.63 1.90
N VAL A 26 -13.58 -2.78 2.99
CA VAL A 26 -13.25 -3.73 4.07
C VAL A 26 -13.10 -5.16 3.55
N VAL A 27 -13.93 -5.56 2.59
CA VAL A 27 -13.88 -6.91 1.98
C VAL A 27 -12.61 -7.10 1.15
N GLN A 28 -12.24 -6.11 0.33
CA GLN A 28 -11.00 -6.16 -0.45
C GLN A 28 -9.77 -6.17 0.46
N LEU A 29 -9.79 -5.39 1.54
CA LEU A 29 -8.69 -5.38 2.51
C LEU A 29 -8.52 -6.74 3.18
N THR A 30 -9.62 -7.40 3.56
CA THR A 30 -9.55 -8.76 4.12
C THR A 30 -8.96 -9.75 3.13
N LYS A 31 -9.38 -9.69 1.85
CA LYS A 31 -8.80 -10.52 0.79
C LYS A 31 -7.32 -10.25 0.58
N MET A 32 -6.92 -8.98 0.53
CA MET A 32 -5.51 -8.59 0.40
C MET A 32 -4.66 -9.16 1.53
N LYS A 33 -5.14 -9.10 2.78
CA LYS A 33 -4.44 -9.67 3.93
C LYS A 33 -4.24 -11.18 3.80
N GLN A 34 -5.26 -11.91 3.38
CA GLN A 34 -5.19 -13.36 3.16
C GLN A 34 -4.22 -13.71 2.03
N GLU A 35 -4.21 -12.95 0.93
CA GLU A 35 -3.27 -13.15 -0.17
C GLU A 35 -1.82 -12.86 0.26
N LEU A 36 -1.60 -11.90 1.17
CA LEU A 36 -0.27 -11.54 1.68
C LEU A 36 0.27 -12.51 2.73
N GLU A 37 -0.59 -13.08 3.57
CA GLU A 37 -0.24 -13.95 4.70
C GLU A 37 0.83 -15.02 4.40
N PRO A 38 0.73 -15.84 3.34
CA PRO A 38 1.74 -16.87 3.06
C PRO A 38 3.12 -16.31 2.66
N TYR A 39 3.22 -15.02 2.37
CA TYR A 39 4.46 -14.36 1.95
C TYR A 39 5.10 -13.51 3.06
N ILE A 40 4.47 -13.39 4.23
CA ILE A 40 4.98 -12.61 5.36
C ILE A 40 5.56 -13.57 6.40
N ASN A 41 6.85 -13.43 6.68
CA ASN A 41 7.47 -14.11 7.80
C ASN A 41 7.22 -13.33 9.10
N SER A 42 6.33 -13.83 9.96
CA SER A 42 5.94 -13.16 11.20
C SER A 42 7.08 -12.92 12.20
N ARG A 43 8.26 -13.51 12.01
CA ARG A 43 9.45 -13.29 12.85
C ARG A 43 10.41 -12.25 12.32
N LEU A 44 10.34 -11.92 11.02
CA LEU A 44 11.31 -11.08 10.32
C LEU A 44 10.68 -9.86 9.65
N ASP A 45 9.42 -9.98 9.23
CA ASP A 45 8.74 -8.99 8.43
C ASP A 45 7.72 -8.21 9.26
N SER A 46 7.42 -6.99 8.82
CA SER A 46 6.38 -6.15 9.42
C SER A 46 5.58 -5.47 8.32
N VAL A 47 4.26 -5.42 8.51
CA VAL A 47 3.33 -4.71 7.63
C VAL A 47 2.51 -3.76 8.48
N VAL A 48 2.55 -2.47 8.13
CA VAL A 48 1.81 -1.42 8.82
C VAL A 48 0.70 -0.92 7.89
N ILE A 49 -0.52 -0.80 8.43
CA ILE A 49 -1.68 -0.32 7.68
C ILE A 49 -2.25 0.90 8.40
N PHE A 50 -2.11 2.06 7.78
CA PHE A 50 -2.78 3.29 8.21
C PHE A 50 -4.17 3.35 7.60
N LYS A 51 -5.19 3.64 8.42
CA LYS A 51 -6.59 3.74 7.98
C LYS A 51 -7.17 5.07 8.43
N SER A 52 -7.74 5.82 7.48
CA SER A 52 -8.55 7.00 7.77
C SER A 52 -9.99 6.77 7.30
N ARG A 53 -10.97 7.29 8.04
CA ARG A 53 -12.38 7.30 7.64
C ARG A 53 -12.75 8.53 6.80
N GLN A 54 -11.87 9.53 6.76
CA GLN A 54 -12.08 10.78 6.03
C GLN A 54 -10.97 10.91 4.98
N GLN A 55 -11.34 11.03 3.70
CA GLN A 55 -10.41 11.32 2.60
C GLN A 55 -9.65 12.66 2.80
N LYS A 56 -10.21 13.56 3.61
CA LYS A 56 -9.88 14.99 3.52
C LYS A 56 -8.53 15.44 4.06
N TRP A 57 -7.81 14.66 4.86
CA TRP A 57 -6.57 15.15 5.47
C TRP A 57 -5.54 14.04 5.66
N LEU A 58 -4.77 13.81 4.61
CA LEU A 58 -3.42 13.28 4.76
C LEU A 58 -2.54 14.23 3.94
N ASP A 59 -2.08 15.31 4.59
CA ASP A 59 -1.07 16.18 4.00
C ASP A 59 0.17 15.31 3.76
N LYS A 60 0.44 15.01 2.49
CA LYS A 60 1.60 14.23 2.08
C LYS A 60 2.68 15.20 1.67
N GLU A 61 3.76 15.21 2.43
CA GLU A 61 4.98 15.90 2.06
C GLU A 61 6.00 14.85 1.62
N LEU A 62 6.43 14.93 0.35
CA LEU A 62 7.43 14.03 -0.22
C LEU A 62 8.75 14.79 -0.35
N TRP A 63 9.80 14.29 0.31
CA TRP A 63 11.14 14.85 0.25
C TRP A 63 12.07 13.91 -0.53
N GLY A 64 12.80 14.43 -1.52
CA GLY A 64 13.81 13.67 -2.27
C GLY A 64 13.34 13.14 -3.63
N GLN A 65 13.92 12.02 -4.07
CA GLN A 65 13.66 11.42 -5.39
C GLN A 65 12.24 10.82 -5.46
N GLN A 66 11.48 11.22 -6.47
CA GLN A 66 10.21 10.60 -6.82
C GLN A 66 10.46 9.49 -7.86
N ASP A 67 9.79 8.35 -7.69
CA ASP A 67 9.66 7.38 -8.77
C ASP A 67 8.66 7.96 -9.79
N ASP A 68 8.98 7.91 -11.09
CA ASP A 68 8.23 8.51 -12.23
C ASP A 68 6.72 8.17 -12.30
N LEU A 69 6.24 7.24 -11.47
CA LEU A 69 4.83 6.79 -11.44
C LEU A 69 3.93 7.65 -10.56
N THR A 70 4.48 8.62 -9.81
CA THR A 70 3.70 9.48 -8.88
C THR A 70 2.89 10.57 -9.60
N ASP A 71 3.03 10.73 -10.92
CA ASP A 71 2.41 11.80 -11.70
C ASP A 71 0.91 11.61 -12.02
N PHE A 72 0.30 10.49 -11.65
CA PHE A 72 -1.13 10.27 -11.86
C PHE A 72 -1.85 10.06 -10.53
N ILE A 73 -2.32 11.16 -9.93
CA ILE A 73 -3.66 11.34 -9.34
C ILE A 73 -3.78 12.84 -9.00
N LEU A 74 -4.48 13.58 -9.87
CA LEU A 74 -5.32 14.73 -9.53
C LEU A 74 -6.76 14.35 -9.86
#